data_AF-A0A7H8TS53-F1
#
_entry.id   AF-A0A7H8TS53-F1
#
_cell.length_a   1.000
_cell.length_b   1.000
_cell.length_c   1.000
_cell.angle_alpha   90.00
_cell.angle_beta   90.00
_cell.angle_gamma   90.00
#
_symmetry.space_group_name_H-M   'P 1'
#
loop_
_entity.id
_entity.type
_entity.pdbx_description
1 polymer ?
#
loop_
_entity_poly.entity_id
_entity_poly.type
_entity_poly.pdbx_seq_one_letter_code
_entity_poly.pdbx_strand_id
1 'polypeptide(L)'
;MDRFDLSVASERWLWKKDTLKEPTVLQSFALDEVHKHLYVLQIVWGGSEAGDLCLNRLDLQGKRLGHMYLRGFGHGVGIGVQHAPDGTLWIWTECAASEGGYGRGVTRFRFFPGATREVADVNVRFPIPGSTGNQPSICQATGRIAVRHRVDDVPRYRIYDLAAFVAGDYTSHLADFPQTGTHPDPTVPFQGFALHGDHLYQLAGTPYDPQSNPPAGRGDTHVSCLHIRTGEPVQRERTEAGHSLSFREPEGLAVRRTPKPWLCMGFASGAVGAREFSVYYKPHRP
;
A
#
# COMPACT_ATOMS: atom_id res chain seq x y z
N MET A 1 4.10 12.33 -16.48
CA MET A 1 4.78 11.10 -16.00
C MET A 1 4.12 9.96 -16.70
N ASP A 2 4.92 9.11 -17.34
CA ASP A 2 4.38 8.10 -18.21
C ASP A 2 3.79 6.94 -17.42
N ARG A 3 2.74 6.36 -17.99
CA ARG A 3 2.03 5.22 -17.42
C ARG A 3 2.91 3.97 -17.47
N PHE A 4 2.77 3.08 -16.50
CA PHE A 4 3.33 1.73 -16.60
C PHE A 4 2.45 0.89 -17.53
N ASP A 5 3.05 0.27 -18.54
CA ASP A 5 2.39 -0.81 -19.29
C ASP A 5 2.33 -2.06 -18.43
N LEU A 6 1.12 -2.47 -18.07
CA LEU A 6 0.87 -3.60 -17.19
C LEU A 6 1.11 -4.94 -17.89
N SER A 7 1.22 -4.98 -19.22
CA SER A 7 1.49 -6.21 -19.98
C SER A 7 2.95 -6.65 -19.87
N VAL A 8 3.85 -5.74 -19.49
CA VAL A 8 5.27 -6.03 -19.30
C VAL A 8 5.46 -7.06 -18.19
N ALA A 9 6.25 -8.09 -18.50
CA ALA A 9 6.59 -9.14 -17.55
C ALA A 9 7.24 -8.56 -16.28
N SER A 10 6.86 -9.12 -15.13
CA SER A 10 7.38 -8.70 -13.84
C SER A 10 8.75 -9.33 -13.58
N GLU A 11 9.67 -8.55 -13.02
CA GLU A 11 11.00 -8.98 -12.59
C GLU A 11 11.06 -9.09 -11.07
N ARG A 12 11.95 -9.94 -10.57
CA ARG A 12 12.15 -10.15 -9.13
C ARG A 12 13.17 -9.16 -8.60
N TRP A 13 12.88 -8.51 -7.47
CA TRP A 13 13.83 -7.64 -6.79
C TRP A 13 14.21 -8.18 -5.40
N LEU A 14 13.26 -8.20 -4.46
CA LEU A 14 13.44 -8.82 -3.15
C LEU A 14 12.80 -10.20 -3.18
N TRP A 15 13.52 -11.22 -2.70
CA TRP A 15 13.08 -12.61 -2.80
C TRP A 15 13.17 -13.30 -1.45
N LYS A 16 12.02 -13.82 -0.98
CA LYS A 16 11.88 -14.65 0.22
C LYS A 16 12.68 -14.11 1.41
N LYS A 17 12.42 -12.85 1.75
CA LYS A 17 13.05 -12.16 2.88
C LYS A 17 12.24 -12.47 4.14
N ASP A 18 12.89 -13.01 5.15
CA ASP A 18 12.35 -13.35 6.48
C ASP A 18 12.66 -12.25 7.51
N THR A 19 12.92 -11.03 7.04
CA THR A 19 13.49 -9.95 7.83
C THR A 19 12.44 -9.04 8.46
N LEU A 20 11.14 -9.28 8.27
CA LEU A 20 10.10 -8.48 8.93
C LEU A 20 9.96 -8.88 10.42
N LYS A 21 9.51 -7.95 11.25
CA LYS A 21 9.50 -8.12 12.71
C LYS A 21 8.39 -9.06 13.20
N GLU A 22 7.19 -8.92 12.63
CA GLU A 22 6.05 -9.74 13.01
C GLU A 22 6.01 -11.04 12.19
N PRO A 23 5.45 -12.13 12.72
CA PRO A 23 5.30 -13.39 12.00
C PRO A 23 4.12 -13.38 11.00
N THR A 24 3.45 -12.24 10.85
CA THR A 24 2.32 -12.01 9.95
C THR A 24 2.80 -11.63 8.54
N VAL A 25 1.89 -11.65 7.58
CA VAL A 25 2.16 -11.15 6.23
C VAL A 25 2.40 -9.63 6.24
N LEU A 26 3.15 -9.12 5.27
CA LEU A 26 3.13 -7.68 4.99
C LEU A 26 1.72 -7.26 4.55
N GLN A 27 1.39 -5.97 4.68
CA GLN A 27 0.11 -5.41 4.23
C GLN A 27 0.32 -4.35 3.14
N SER A 28 1.35 -3.53 3.31
CA SER A 28 1.74 -2.53 2.32
C SER A 28 3.18 -2.09 2.53
N PHE A 29 3.73 -1.36 1.55
CA PHE A 29 5.07 -0.79 1.64
C PHE A 29 5.21 0.50 0.83
N ALA A 30 6.18 1.33 1.22
CA ALA A 30 6.54 2.56 0.52
C ALA A 30 8.07 2.73 0.43
N LEU A 31 8.53 3.37 -0.63
CA LEU A 31 9.96 3.63 -0.84
C LEU A 31 10.31 5.06 -0.46
N ASP A 32 11.36 5.20 0.34
CA ASP A 32 12.10 6.44 0.50
C ASP A 32 13.36 6.39 -0.38
N GLU A 33 13.25 6.96 -1.57
CA GLU A 33 14.30 6.93 -2.57
C GLU A 33 15.48 7.86 -2.26
N VAL A 34 15.26 8.86 -1.39
CA VAL A 34 16.29 9.82 -0.97
C VAL A 34 17.22 9.14 0.03
N HIS A 35 16.65 8.55 1.08
CA HIS A 35 17.44 7.88 2.12
C HIS A 35 17.69 6.38 1.85
N LYS A 36 17.22 5.86 0.71
CA LYS A 36 17.38 4.46 0.29
C LYS A 36 16.80 3.47 1.31
N HIS A 37 15.58 3.77 1.77
CA HIS A 37 14.85 2.90 2.68
C HIS A 37 13.57 2.36 2.05
N LEU A 38 13.18 1.18 2.53
CA LEU A 38 11.87 0.58 2.30
C LEU A 38 11.12 0.53 3.63
N TYR A 39 9.92 1.08 3.66
CA TYR A 39 9.03 1.02 4.82
C TYR A 39 7.94 -0.03 4.57
N VAL A 40 7.73 -0.96 5.50
CA VAL A 40 6.80 -2.09 5.32
C VAL A 40 5.91 -2.20 6.55
N LEU A 41 4.59 -2.22 6.35
CA LEU A 41 3.61 -2.45 7.41
C LEU A 41 3.24 -3.93 7.50
N GLN A 42 3.07 -4.39 8.73
CA GLN A 42 2.47 -5.67 9.09
C GLN A 42 1.40 -5.42 10.15
N ILE A 43 0.39 -6.29 10.22
CA ILE A 43 -0.46 -6.39 11.41
C ILE A 43 0.37 -7.03 12.53
N VAL A 44 0.29 -6.49 13.75
CA VAL A 44 0.87 -7.14 14.93
C VAL A 44 0.15 -8.46 15.18
N TRP A 45 0.87 -9.52 15.53
CA TRP A 45 0.22 -10.80 15.82
C TRP A 45 -0.82 -10.66 16.95
N GLY A 46 -2.08 -11.02 16.67
CA GLY A 46 -3.21 -10.83 17.57
C GLY A 46 -3.76 -9.39 17.66
N GLY A 47 -3.21 -8.47 16.87
CA GLY A 47 -3.56 -7.04 16.88
C GLY A 47 -4.55 -6.60 15.80
N SER A 48 -5.10 -7.53 15.01
CA SER A 48 -5.95 -7.21 13.85
C SER A 48 -7.18 -6.39 14.23
N GLU A 49 -7.96 -6.84 15.23
CA GLU A 49 -9.19 -6.15 15.64
C GLU A 49 -8.92 -4.77 16.25
N ALA A 50 -7.80 -4.63 16.96
CA ALA A 50 -7.35 -3.36 17.54
C ALA A 50 -6.76 -2.40 16.48
N GLY A 51 -6.41 -2.89 15.29
CA GLY A 51 -5.70 -2.10 14.29
C GLY A 51 -4.24 -1.80 14.67
N ASP A 52 -3.59 -2.75 15.35
CA ASP A 52 -2.20 -2.62 15.76
C ASP A 52 -1.26 -3.05 14.64
N LEU A 53 -0.33 -2.16 14.28
CA LEU A 53 0.61 -2.36 13.19
C LEU A 53 2.06 -2.37 13.67
N CYS A 54 2.90 -3.09 12.93
CA CYS A 54 4.35 -3.00 13.01
C CYS A 54 4.89 -2.38 11.73
N LEU A 55 5.49 -1.19 11.84
CA LEU A 55 6.20 -0.52 10.77
C LEU A 55 7.67 -0.91 10.79
N ASN A 56 8.12 -1.60 9.77
CA ASN A 56 9.51 -1.96 9.57
C ASN A 56 10.20 -0.91 8.69
N ARG A 57 11.44 -0.56 9.00
CA ARG A 57 12.35 0.15 8.10
C ARG A 57 13.43 -0.82 7.65
N LEU A 58 13.57 -0.99 6.35
CA LEU A 58 14.57 -1.85 5.72
C LEU A 58 15.50 -1.00 4.83
N ASP A 59 16.69 -1.53 4.51
CA ASP A 59 17.44 -1.06 3.35
C ASP A 59 16.84 -1.59 2.04
N LEU A 60 17.36 -1.12 0.90
CA LEU A 60 16.92 -1.57 -0.44
C LEU A 60 17.35 -3.00 -0.80
N GLN A 61 18.07 -3.70 0.07
CA GLN A 61 18.40 -5.12 -0.05
C GLN A 61 17.49 -6.01 0.82
N GLY A 62 16.56 -5.38 1.57
CA GLY A 62 15.58 -6.04 2.43
C GLY A 62 16.11 -6.37 3.82
N LYS A 63 17.26 -5.84 4.26
CA LYS A 63 17.73 -6.01 5.64
C LYS A 63 16.98 -5.05 6.56
N ARG A 64 16.46 -5.56 7.69
CA ARG A 64 15.78 -4.73 8.69
C ARG A 64 16.77 -3.84 9.44
N LEU A 65 16.51 -2.54 9.39
CA LEU A 65 17.25 -1.47 10.07
C LEU A 65 16.56 -1.02 11.37
N GLY A 66 15.29 -1.38 11.56
CA GLY A 66 14.52 -1.10 12.76
C GLY A 66 13.03 -1.37 12.55
N HIS A 67 12.26 -1.31 13.62
CA HIS A 67 10.80 -1.37 13.60
C HIS A 67 10.21 -0.37 14.58
N MET A 68 8.91 -0.08 14.45
CA MET A 68 8.13 0.81 15.31
C MET A 68 6.71 0.24 15.38
N TYR A 69 6.12 0.23 16.58
CA TYR A 69 4.73 -0.20 16.76
C TYR A 69 3.78 0.99 16.64
N LEU A 70 2.63 0.78 16.01
CA LEU A 70 1.56 1.76 15.84
C LEU A 70 0.29 1.13 16.42
N ARG A 71 -0.22 1.65 17.54
CA ARG A 71 -1.35 1.07 18.27
C ARG A 71 -2.65 1.81 17.95
N GLY A 72 -3.69 1.08 17.55
CA GLY A 72 -4.97 1.67 17.17
C GLY A 72 -4.97 2.39 15.81
N PHE A 73 -4.05 2.07 14.91
CA PHE A 73 -3.90 2.78 13.63
C PHE A 73 -4.85 2.24 12.56
N GLY A 74 -4.86 0.94 12.34
CA GLY A 74 -5.74 0.30 11.37
C GLY A 74 -5.13 -0.98 10.78
N HIS A 75 -5.47 -1.29 9.53
CA HIS A 75 -5.11 -2.57 8.91
C HIS A 75 -3.79 -2.53 8.14
N GLY A 76 -3.32 -1.32 7.81
CA GLY A 76 -2.04 -1.07 7.14
C GLY A 76 -2.10 -1.23 5.63
N VAL A 77 -3.26 -1.08 5.00
CA VAL A 77 -3.45 -1.31 3.55
C VAL A 77 -2.83 -0.19 2.71
N GLY A 78 -2.82 1.04 3.23
CA GLY A 78 -2.25 2.21 2.56
C GLY A 78 -1.07 2.79 3.33
N ILE A 79 0.05 3.04 2.63
CA ILE A 79 1.22 3.72 3.18
C ILE A 79 1.79 4.69 2.15
N GLY A 80 2.38 5.78 2.63
CA GLY A 80 3.13 6.70 1.78
C GLY A 80 4.32 7.32 2.49
N VAL A 81 5.28 7.78 1.70
CA VAL A 81 6.44 8.56 2.16
C VAL A 81 6.32 9.96 1.58
N GLN A 82 6.41 10.96 2.45
CA GLN A 82 6.47 12.37 2.06
C GLN A 82 7.78 12.99 2.51
N HIS A 83 8.45 13.69 1.59
CA HIS A 83 9.53 14.62 1.89
C HIS A 83 8.95 16.02 1.95
N ALA A 84 8.88 16.61 3.13
CA ALA A 84 8.43 17.99 3.29
C ALA A 84 9.50 18.98 2.79
N PRO A 85 9.13 20.22 2.42
CA PRO A 85 10.07 21.22 1.92
C PRO A 85 11.23 21.55 2.87
N ASP A 86 11.03 21.37 4.18
CA ASP A 86 12.03 21.56 5.23
C ASP A 86 13.00 20.37 5.38
N GLY A 87 12.88 19.34 4.53
CA GLY A 87 13.67 18.11 4.59
C GLY A 87 13.10 17.06 5.56
N THR A 88 12.00 17.33 6.24
CA THR A 88 11.40 16.36 7.17
C THR A 88 10.76 15.20 6.41
N LEU A 89 11.18 13.98 6.74
CA LEU A 89 10.56 12.74 6.27
C LEU A 89 9.33 12.38 7.09
N TRP A 90 8.19 12.26 6.43
CA TRP A 90 6.92 11.85 7.01
C TRP A 90 6.47 10.51 6.44
N ILE A 91 6.04 9.60 7.32
CA ILE A 91 5.35 8.36 6.96
C ILE A 91 3.85 8.58 7.13
N TRP A 92 3.10 8.27 6.08
CA TRP A 92 1.64 8.33 6.04
C TRP A 92 1.05 6.93 6.14
N THR A 93 0.00 6.77 6.94
CA THR A 93 -0.83 5.56 6.97
C THR A 93 -2.21 5.91 7.54
N GLU A 94 -3.12 4.95 7.54
CA GLU A 94 -4.41 5.04 8.22
C GLU A 94 -4.23 5.18 9.75
N CYS A 95 -5.24 5.74 10.43
CA CYS A 95 -5.24 5.92 11.88
C CYS A 95 -6.66 5.91 12.47
N ALA A 96 -6.76 5.80 13.80
CA ALA A 96 -8.00 5.76 14.55
C ALA A 96 -8.91 4.60 14.11
N ALA A 97 -8.40 3.38 14.31
CA ALA A 97 -9.10 2.14 14.00
C ALA A 97 -10.52 2.10 14.59
N SER A 98 -11.48 1.62 13.82
CA SER A 98 -12.81 1.24 14.33
C SER A 98 -12.80 -0.20 14.84
N GLU A 99 -13.92 -0.63 15.40
CA GLU A 99 -14.23 -2.06 15.52
C GLU A 99 -14.05 -2.71 14.13
N GLY A 100 -13.27 -3.80 14.07
CA GLY A 100 -12.85 -4.45 12.82
C GLY A 100 -11.47 -4.04 12.29
N GLY A 101 -10.75 -3.14 12.98
CA GLY A 101 -9.32 -2.93 12.75
C GLY A 101 -8.95 -2.04 11.55
N TYR A 102 -9.91 -1.33 10.94
CA TYR A 102 -9.64 -0.41 9.83
C TYR A 102 -9.65 1.05 10.30
N GLY A 103 -8.70 1.86 9.83
CA GLY A 103 -8.57 3.26 10.21
C GLY A 103 -9.68 4.13 9.63
N ARG A 104 -10.29 4.97 10.49
CA ARG A 104 -11.29 5.97 10.06
C ARG A 104 -10.66 7.29 9.60
N GLY A 105 -9.41 7.50 9.93
CA GLY A 105 -8.65 8.69 9.55
C GLY A 105 -7.33 8.35 8.87
N VAL A 106 -6.61 9.39 8.50
CA VAL A 106 -5.25 9.32 7.97
C VAL A 106 -4.34 10.16 8.84
N THR A 107 -3.11 9.71 9.06
CA THR A 107 -2.12 10.48 9.81
C THR A 107 -0.77 10.48 9.13
N ARG A 108 0.12 11.35 9.63
CA ARG A 108 1.55 11.29 9.33
C ARG A 108 2.39 11.43 10.58
N PHE A 109 3.50 10.73 10.63
CA PHE A 109 4.44 10.75 11.75
C PHE A 109 5.87 10.48 11.29
N ARG A 110 6.83 10.66 12.21
CA ARG A 110 8.24 10.32 11.99
C ARG A 110 8.53 8.93 12.55
N PHE A 111 9.30 8.17 11.80
CA PHE A 111 9.80 6.87 12.24
C PHE A 111 10.90 7.03 13.29
N PHE A 112 10.78 6.29 14.41
CA PHE A 112 11.84 6.14 15.41
C PHE A 112 12.00 4.66 15.74
N PRO A 113 13.20 4.07 15.58
CA PRO A 113 13.40 2.64 15.80
C PRO A 113 13.17 2.28 17.28
N GLY A 114 12.40 1.22 17.52
CA GLY A 114 12.05 0.72 18.84
C GLY A 114 10.90 1.49 19.52
N ALA A 115 10.38 2.54 18.90
CA ALA A 115 9.28 3.31 19.47
C ALA A 115 7.94 2.59 19.33
N THR A 116 7.03 2.92 20.23
CA THR A 116 5.59 2.69 20.09
C THR A 116 4.91 4.03 19.92
N ARG A 117 3.90 4.10 19.06
CA ARG A 117 3.08 5.28 18.82
C ARG A 117 1.63 4.93 19.00
N GLU A 118 0.96 5.69 19.85
CA GLU A 118 -0.47 5.60 20.10
C GLU A 118 -1.21 6.59 19.20
N VAL A 119 -2.52 6.39 19.02
CA VAL A 119 -3.39 7.37 18.32
C VAL A 119 -3.28 8.77 18.94
N ALA A 120 -3.15 8.85 20.27
CA ALA A 120 -3.04 10.11 21.00
C ALA A 120 -1.74 10.90 20.70
N ASP A 121 -0.73 10.24 20.13
CA ASP A 121 0.57 10.86 19.83
C ASP A 121 0.62 11.53 18.44
N VAL A 122 -0.45 11.45 17.66
CA VAL A 122 -0.47 11.91 16.27
C VAL A 122 -1.68 12.78 15.96
N ASN A 123 -1.51 13.66 14.98
CA ASN A 123 -2.61 14.46 14.46
C ASN A 123 -3.40 13.66 13.40
N VAL A 124 -4.51 13.05 13.83
CA VAL A 124 -5.42 12.28 12.97
C VAL A 124 -6.29 13.23 12.13
N ARG A 125 -6.37 12.96 10.83
CA ARG A 125 -7.15 13.70 9.85
C ARG A 125 -8.35 12.88 9.40
N PHE A 126 -9.52 13.50 9.32
CA PHE A 126 -10.76 12.90 8.85
C PHE A 126 -11.24 13.61 7.57
N PRO A 127 -10.57 13.38 6.43
CA PRO A 127 -10.79 14.16 5.20
C PRO A 127 -12.13 13.92 4.52
N ILE A 128 -12.76 12.76 4.76
CA ILE A 128 -14.09 12.44 4.24
C ILE A 128 -15.00 12.12 5.44
N PRO A 129 -15.91 13.04 5.83
CA PRO A 129 -16.88 12.78 6.90
C PRO A 129 -17.72 11.52 6.63
N GLY A 130 -17.97 10.73 7.68
CA GLY A 130 -18.76 9.50 7.60
C GLY A 130 -18.06 8.32 6.93
N SER A 131 -16.81 8.48 6.48
CA SER A 131 -16.09 7.40 5.81
C SER A 131 -15.35 6.46 6.77
N THR A 132 -15.08 5.24 6.29
CA THR A 132 -14.26 4.22 6.96
C THR A 132 -13.15 3.71 6.03
N GLY A 133 -12.18 2.97 6.57
CA GLY A 133 -11.11 2.35 5.79
C GLY A 133 -10.30 3.36 4.97
N ASN A 134 -9.88 4.46 5.60
CA ASN A 134 -9.19 5.58 4.97
C ASN A 134 -7.71 5.27 4.78
N GLN A 135 -7.33 4.89 3.56
CA GLN A 135 -6.01 4.37 3.22
C GLN A 135 -5.29 5.37 2.29
N PRO A 136 -4.13 5.92 2.67
CA PRO A 136 -3.42 6.89 1.86
C PRO A 136 -2.46 6.26 0.84
N SER A 137 -2.23 6.96 -0.26
CA SER A 137 -1.08 6.76 -1.15
C SER A 137 -0.53 8.11 -1.62
N ILE A 138 0.80 8.29 -1.54
CA ILE A 138 1.47 9.57 -1.81
C ILE A 138 2.21 9.53 -3.15
N CYS A 139 1.93 10.50 -4.01
CA CYS A 139 2.77 10.80 -5.17
C CYS A 139 3.55 12.09 -4.92
N GLN A 140 4.73 11.96 -4.30
CA GLN A 140 5.60 13.09 -3.99
C GLN A 140 5.92 13.95 -5.23
N ALA A 141 6.07 13.33 -6.39
CA ALA A 141 6.52 14.01 -7.60
C ALA A 141 5.43 14.87 -8.27
N THR A 142 4.16 14.63 -7.98
CA THR A 142 3.04 15.51 -8.38
C THR A 142 2.47 16.30 -7.21
N GLY A 143 2.98 16.10 -5.99
CA GLY A 143 2.45 16.73 -4.78
C GLY A 143 1.02 16.31 -4.48
N ARG A 144 0.65 15.04 -4.72
CA ARG A 144 -0.73 14.56 -4.54
C ARG A 144 -0.83 13.44 -3.52
N ILE A 145 -1.99 13.35 -2.87
CA ILE A 145 -2.40 12.21 -2.04
C ILE A 145 -3.71 11.65 -2.61
N ALA A 146 -3.76 10.32 -2.75
CA ALA A 146 -4.99 9.59 -2.96
C ALA A 146 -5.43 8.99 -1.62
N VAL A 147 -6.69 9.16 -1.27
CA VAL A 147 -7.31 8.49 -0.13
C VAL A 147 -8.36 7.53 -0.66
N ARG A 148 -8.05 6.24 -0.58
CA ARG A 148 -9.07 5.19 -0.72
C ARG A 148 -9.90 5.19 0.56
N HIS A 149 -11.21 5.17 0.43
CA HIS A 149 -12.13 5.24 1.57
C HIS A 149 -13.43 4.52 1.21
N ARG A 150 -14.27 4.25 2.21
CA ARG A 150 -15.62 3.70 2.00
C ARG A 150 -16.66 4.65 2.56
N VAL A 151 -17.74 4.84 1.81
CA VAL A 151 -18.97 5.50 2.27
C VAL A 151 -20.10 4.52 2.01
N ASP A 152 -20.88 4.20 3.03
CA ASP A 152 -21.93 3.17 2.97
C ASP A 152 -21.39 1.84 2.40
N ASP A 153 -20.20 1.43 2.87
CA ASP A 153 -19.43 0.26 2.42
C ASP A 153 -18.99 0.24 0.95
N VAL A 154 -19.29 1.28 0.17
CA VAL A 154 -18.86 1.41 -1.21
C VAL A 154 -17.46 2.03 -1.28
N PRO A 155 -16.45 1.33 -1.84
CA PRO A 155 -15.10 1.84 -1.92
C PRO A 155 -14.96 2.90 -3.03
N ARG A 156 -14.23 3.97 -2.71
CA ARG A 156 -13.99 5.13 -3.56
C ARG A 156 -12.55 5.59 -3.43
N TYR A 157 -12.11 6.40 -4.38
CA TYR A 157 -10.89 7.19 -4.26
C TYR A 157 -11.24 8.66 -4.30
N ARG A 158 -10.56 9.45 -3.46
CA ARG A 158 -10.53 10.90 -3.59
C ARG A 158 -9.09 11.38 -3.67
N ILE A 159 -8.82 12.27 -4.61
CA ILE A 159 -7.48 12.76 -4.92
C ILE A 159 -7.38 14.21 -4.47
N TYR A 160 -6.35 14.53 -3.70
CA TYR A 160 -6.12 15.86 -3.16
C TYR A 160 -4.74 16.38 -3.55
N ASP A 161 -4.61 17.71 -3.54
CA ASP A 161 -3.31 18.35 -3.38
C ASP A 161 -2.76 18.05 -1.98
N LEU A 162 -1.50 17.61 -1.91
CA LEU A 162 -0.89 17.16 -0.66
C LEU A 162 -0.61 18.32 0.29
N ALA A 163 -0.28 19.52 -0.21
CA ALA A 163 -0.01 20.67 0.64
C ALA A 163 -1.31 21.18 1.28
N ALA A 164 -2.38 21.30 0.50
CA ALA A 164 -3.72 21.63 0.99
C ALA A 164 -4.22 20.61 2.02
N PHE A 165 -4.06 19.31 1.72
CA PHE A 165 -4.43 18.23 2.63
C PHE A 165 -3.66 18.29 3.96
N VAL A 166 -2.36 18.60 3.91
CA VAL A 166 -1.55 18.77 5.12
C VAL A 166 -2.01 19.96 5.96
N ALA A 167 -2.41 21.06 5.31
CA ALA A 167 -2.95 22.26 5.92
C ALA A 167 -4.38 22.10 6.48
N GLY A 168 -5.02 20.96 6.21
CA GLY A 168 -6.37 20.66 6.68
C GLY A 168 -7.50 21.13 5.77
N ASP A 169 -7.19 21.56 4.54
CA ASP A 169 -8.22 21.78 3.52
C ASP A 169 -8.58 20.44 2.86
N TYR A 170 -9.75 19.94 3.22
CA TYR A 170 -10.34 18.73 2.64
C TYR A 170 -11.54 19.02 1.72
N THR A 171 -11.87 20.31 1.53
CA THR A 171 -13.00 20.73 0.69
C THR A 171 -12.60 20.75 -0.78
N SER A 172 -11.38 21.21 -1.06
CA SER A 172 -10.79 21.22 -2.40
C SER A 172 -10.18 19.86 -2.73
N HIS A 173 -10.74 19.16 -3.72
CA HIS A 173 -10.19 17.89 -4.22
C HIS A 173 -10.14 17.90 -5.74
N LEU A 174 -9.17 17.18 -6.30
CA LEU A 174 -8.95 17.07 -7.74
C LEU A 174 -10.00 16.18 -8.41
N ALA A 175 -10.39 15.10 -7.74
CA ALA A 175 -11.34 14.12 -8.25
C ALA A 175 -11.87 13.23 -7.12
N ASP A 176 -13.08 12.71 -7.32
CA ASP A 176 -13.72 11.70 -6.47
C ASP A 176 -14.48 10.72 -7.38
N PHE A 177 -14.12 9.44 -7.31
CA PHE A 177 -14.67 8.42 -8.19
C PHE A 177 -14.76 7.05 -7.50
N PRO A 178 -15.70 6.18 -7.91
CA PRO A 178 -15.80 4.83 -7.35
C PRO A 178 -14.57 3.98 -7.69
N GLN A 179 -14.20 3.07 -6.79
CA GLN A 179 -13.22 2.04 -7.12
C GLN A 179 -13.86 1.04 -8.10
N THR A 180 -13.32 0.96 -9.30
CA THR A 180 -13.76 0.02 -10.34
C THR A 180 -12.58 -0.78 -10.89
N GLY A 181 -12.89 -1.84 -11.65
CA GLY A 181 -11.90 -2.52 -12.49
C GLY A 181 -10.75 -3.22 -11.76
N THR A 182 -10.81 -3.44 -10.45
CA THR A 182 -9.70 -4.04 -9.68
C THR A 182 -9.34 -5.44 -10.18
N HIS A 183 -10.34 -6.27 -10.42
CA HIS A 183 -10.22 -7.68 -10.82
C HIS A 183 -11.39 -8.07 -11.75
N PRO A 184 -11.25 -9.04 -12.68
CA PRO A 184 -12.36 -9.51 -13.52
C PRO A 184 -13.52 -10.08 -12.72
N ASP A 185 -13.21 -10.82 -11.66
CA ASP A 185 -14.16 -11.24 -10.63
C ASP A 185 -14.21 -10.18 -9.51
N PRO A 186 -15.35 -9.51 -9.29
CA PRO A 186 -15.48 -8.45 -8.29
C PRO A 186 -15.45 -8.97 -6.83
N THR A 187 -15.56 -10.28 -6.61
CA THR A 187 -15.49 -10.88 -5.27
C THR A 187 -14.06 -11.07 -4.77
N VAL A 188 -13.07 -11.05 -5.67
CA VAL A 188 -11.65 -11.17 -5.33
C VAL A 188 -11.18 -9.93 -4.58
N PRO A 189 -10.49 -10.11 -3.43
CA PRO A 189 -10.16 -9.01 -2.55
C PRO A 189 -9.15 -8.03 -3.17
N PHE A 190 -9.33 -6.77 -2.81
CA PHE A 190 -8.37 -5.70 -3.04
C PHE A 190 -7.23 -5.80 -2.03
N GLN A 191 -6.01 -5.58 -2.52
CA GLN A 191 -4.78 -5.88 -1.79
C GLN A 191 -3.78 -4.72 -1.80
N GLY A 192 -4.20 -3.52 -2.23
CA GLY A 192 -3.39 -2.31 -2.16
C GLY A 192 -3.37 -1.50 -3.46
N PHE A 193 -2.83 -0.29 -3.37
CA PHE A 193 -2.81 0.66 -4.48
C PHE A 193 -1.64 1.63 -4.40
N ALA A 194 -1.27 2.23 -5.53
CA ALA A 194 -0.24 3.26 -5.62
C ALA A 194 -0.67 4.40 -6.55
N LEU A 195 -0.53 5.65 -6.09
CA LEU A 195 -0.72 6.85 -6.91
C LEU A 195 0.59 7.22 -7.64
N HIS A 196 0.54 7.39 -8.96
CA HIS A 196 1.68 7.88 -9.73
C HIS A 196 1.28 8.71 -10.96
N GLY A 197 1.69 9.97 -10.98
CA GLY A 197 1.35 10.88 -12.07
C GLY A 197 -0.16 11.14 -12.11
N ASP A 198 -0.75 10.90 -13.27
CA ASP A 198 -2.19 10.96 -13.52
C ASP A 198 -2.88 9.59 -13.47
N HIS A 199 -2.22 8.60 -12.86
CA HIS A 199 -2.69 7.21 -12.79
C HIS A 199 -2.71 6.68 -11.36
N LEU A 200 -3.70 5.83 -11.08
CA LEU A 200 -3.80 5.05 -9.85
C LEU A 200 -3.73 3.57 -10.21
N TYR A 201 -2.79 2.85 -9.61
CA TYR A 201 -2.60 1.42 -9.81
C TYR A 201 -3.18 0.64 -8.65
N GLN A 202 -3.85 -0.48 -8.92
CA GLN A 202 -4.50 -1.32 -7.91
C GLN A 202 -4.00 -2.75 -8.03
N LEU A 203 -3.98 -3.45 -6.90
CA LEU A 203 -3.65 -4.87 -6.80
C LEU A 203 -4.85 -5.60 -6.20
N ALA A 204 -5.19 -6.74 -6.76
CA ALA A 204 -6.19 -7.66 -6.21
C ALA A 204 -5.78 -9.10 -6.48
N GLY A 205 -6.22 -10.00 -5.61
CA GLY A 205 -5.95 -11.43 -5.70
C GLY A 205 -6.10 -12.12 -4.35
N THR A 206 -6.35 -13.41 -4.38
CA THR A 206 -6.42 -14.24 -3.18
C THR A 206 -5.07 -14.87 -2.88
N PRO A 207 -4.82 -15.31 -1.63
CA PRO A 207 -3.72 -16.23 -1.35
C PRO A 207 -3.88 -17.52 -2.16
N TYR A 208 -2.76 -18.22 -2.38
CA TYR A 208 -2.83 -19.61 -2.84
C TYR A 208 -3.65 -20.48 -1.89
N ASP A 209 -4.56 -21.24 -2.48
CA ASP A 209 -5.50 -22.13 -1.81
C ASP A 209 -5.69 -23.37 -2.70
N PRO A 210 -5.58 -24.61 -2.18
CA PRO A 210 -5.64 -25.82 -3.00
C PRO A 210 -6.93 -25.98 -3.83
N GLN A 211 -8.03 -25.36 -3.41
CA GLN A 211 -9.34 -25.50 -4.02
C GLN A 211 -9.67 -24.36 -4.98
N SER A 212 -9.47 -23.12 -4.54
CA SER A 212 -9.94 -21.92 -5.25
C SER A 212 -8.83 -21.19 -6.02
N ASN A 213 -7.58 -21.26 -5.56
CA ASN A 213 -6.45 -20.60 -6.22
C ASN A 213 -5.18 -21.49 -6.14
N PRO A 214 -5.20 -22.69 -6.75
CA PRO A 214 -4.12 -23.65 -6.59
C PRO A 214 -2.81 -23.15 -7.25
N PRO A 215 -1.63 -23.47 -6.70
CA PRO A 215 -0.35 -23.05 -7.27
C PRO A 215 -0.15 -23.43 -8.75
N ALA A 216 -0.70 -24.57 -9.19
CA ALA A 216 -0.66 -25.01 -10.59
C ALA A 216 -1.36 -24.03 -11.54
N GLY A 217 -2.37 -23.30 -11.04
CA GLY A 217 -3.06 -22.24 -11.75
C GLY A 217 -2.24 -20.96 -11.87
N ARG A 218 -1.09 -20.83 -11.18
CA ARG A 218 -0.19 -19.67 -11.18
C ARG A 218 -0.78 -18.36 -10.62
N GLY A 219 -1.88 -18.43 -9.89
CA GLY A 219 -2.44 -17.31 -9.14
C GLY A 219 -3.41 -16.43 -9.92
N ASP A 220 -4.40 -15.89 -9.25
CA ASP A 220 -5.44 -15.00 -9.75
C ASP A 220 -5.08 -13.51 -9.68
N THR A 221 -3.86 -13.15 -9.25
CA THR A 221 -3.52 -11.74 -9.00
C THR A 221 -3.60 -10.89 -10.27
N HIS A 222 -4.25 -9.74 -10.17
CA HIS A 222 -4.33 -8.72 -11.21
C HIS A 222 -3.76 -7.39 -10.74
N VAL A 223 -3.15 -6.68 -11.68
CA VAL A 223 -2.83 -5.26 -11.55
C VAL A 223 -3.75 -4.49 -12.49
N SER A 224 -4.35 -3.42 -12.01
CA SER A 224 -5.20 -2.52 -12.82
C SER A 224 -4.74 -1.07 -12.68
N CYS A 225 -5.14 -0.25 -13.64
CA CYS A 225 -4.80 1.16 -13.72
C CYS A 225 -6.06 1.97 -14.03
N LEU A 226 -6.29 3.03 -13.26
CA LEU A 226 -7.36 4.01 -13.48
C LEU A 226 -6.75 5.38 -13.78
N HIS A 227 -7.41 6.19 -14.61
CA HIS A 227 -7.08 7.59 -14.78
C HIS A 227 -7.65 8.42 -13.62
N ILE A 228 -6.81 9.22 -12.95
CA ILE A 228 -7.19 9.79 -11.64
C ILE A 228 -8.21 10.92 -11.70
N ARG A 229 -8.47 11.52 -12.87
CA ARG A 229 -9.46 12.61 -12.98
C ARG A 229 -10.87 12.09 -13.21
N THR A 230 -10.99 10.92 -13.84
CA THR A 230 -12.26 10.39 -14.34
C THR A 230 -12.64 9.08 -13.66
N GLY A 231 -11.68 8.34 -13.10
CA GLY A 231 -11.88 6.98 -12.59
C GLY A 231 -12.01 5.92 -13.70
N GLU A 232 -11.81 6.30 -14.96
CA GLU A 232 -11.92 5.40 -16.11
C GLU A 232 -10.82 4.32 -16.06
N PRO A 233 -11.19 3.04 -16.24
CA PRO A 233 -10.21 1.96 -16.40
C PRO A 233 -9.33 2.17 -17.64
N VAL A 234 -8.02 2.14 -17.45
CA VAL A 234 -7.03 2.32 -18.53
C VAL A 234 -6.46 0.98 -18.98
N GLN A 235 -6.10 0.12 -18.05
CA GLN A 235 -5.57 -1.22 -18.32
C GLN A 235 -5.80 -2.13 -17.13
N ARG A 236 -5.95 -3.43 -17.37
CA ARG A 236 -5.94 -4.47 -16.35
C ARG A 236 -5.25 -5.71 -16.91
N GLU A 237 -4.31 -6.25 -16.16
CA GLU A 237 -3.56 -7.44 -16.55
C GLU A 237 -3.41 -8.40 -15.38
N ARG A 238 -3.52 -9.68 -15.68
CA ARG A 238 -3.13 -10.74 -14.74
C ARG A 238 -1.61 -10.77 -14.63
N THR A 239 -1.09 -10.99 -13.43
CA THR A 239 0.35 -11.12 -13.18
C THR A 239 0.70 -12.46 -12.56
N GLU A 240 1.63 -13.17 -13.20
CA GLU A 240 2.23 -14.40 -12.65
C GLU A 240 3.46 -14.11 -11.76
N ALA A 241 3.70 -12.84 -11.39
CA ALA A 241 4.76 -12.48 -10.46
C ALA A 241 4.66 -13.32 -9.19
N GLY A 242 5.77 -13.93 -8.75
CA GLY A 242 5.77 -14.77 -7.55
C GLY A 242 5.10 -16.13 -7.72
N HIS A 243 4.72 -16.59 -8.92
CA HIS A 243 3.97 -17.83 -9.08
C HIS A 243 4.67 -19.08 -8.49
N SER A 244 6.00 -19.04 -8.35
CA SER A 244 6.83 -20.11 -7.79
C SER A 244 7.01 -20.05 -6.26
N LEU A 245 6.33 -19.12 -5.58
CA LEU A 245 6.27 -19.09 -4.12
C LEU A 245 5.41 -20.26 -3.59
N SER A 246 5.78 -20.80 -2.43
CA SER A 246 5.09 -21.94 -1.80
C SER A 246 3.71 -21.58 -1.26
N PHE A 247 3.61 -20.38 -0.70
CA PHE A 247 2.39 -19.64 -0.43
C PHE A 247 2.54 -18.31 -1.15
N ARG A 248 1.45 -17.78 -1.72
CA ARG A 248 1.53 -16.55 -2.51
C ARG A 248 0.28 -15.73 -2.24
N GLU A 249 0.45 -14.64 -1.52
CA GLU A 249 -0.61 -13.66 -1.26
C GLU A 249 -0.12 -12.27 -1.69
N PRO A 250 -0.81 -11.60 -2.62
CA PRO A 250 -0.45 -10.24 -3.03
C PRO A 250 -0.72 -9.23 -1.91
N GLU A 251 0.24 -8.36 -1.62
CA GLU A 251 0.19 -7.44 -0.46
C GLU A 251 0.91 -6.11 -0.77
N GLY A 252 0.14 -5.14 -1.24
CA GLY A 252 0.59 -3.77 -1.48
C GLY A 252 1.21 -3.49 -2.86
N LEU A 253 1.08 -2.23 -3.27
CA LEU A 253 1.79 -1.64 -4.41
C LEU A 253 2.61 -0.44 -3.95
N ALA A 254 3.73 -0.22 -4.62
CA ALA A 254 4.48 1.02 -4.48
C ALA A 254 5.13 1.43 -5.80
N VAL A 255 5.45 2.71 -5.95
CA VAL A 255 6.19 3.21 -7.11
C VAL A 255 7.55 3.70 -6.67
N ARG A 256 8.59 3.11 -7.27
CA ARG A 256 9.95 3.65 -7.26
C ARG A 256 10.10 4.51 -8.51
N ARG A 257 10.75 5.68 -8.43
CA ARG A 257 10.96 6.57 -9.59
C ARG A 257 12.41 6.56 -10.10
N THR A 258 13.38 6.24 -9.27
CA THR A 258 14.81 6.43 -9.50
C THR A 258 15.63 5.18 -9.16
N PRO A 259 16.68 4.85 -9.95
CA PRO A 259 17.12 5.55 -11.16
C PRO A 259 16.20 5.27 -12.36
N LYS A 260 15.33 4.27 -12.28
CA LYS A 260 14.29 3.97 -13.28
C LYS A 260 12.94 3.78 -12.59
N PRO A 261 11.83 4.21 -13.20
CA PRO A 261 10.52 3.98 -12.63
C PRO A 261 10.15 2.50 -12.62
N TRP A 262 9.69 2.00 -11.48
CA TRP A 262 9.19 0.64 -11.27
C TRP A 262 7.83 0.69 -10.57
N LEU A 263 6.88 -0.09 -11.06
CA LEU A 263 5.68 -0.43 -10.31
C LEU A 263 5.96 -1.72 -9.54
N CYS A 264 6.17 -1.57 -8.23
CA CYS A 264 6.51 -2.66 -7.33
C CYS A 264 5.24 -3.33 -6.77
N MET A 265 5.25 -4.66 -6.68
CA MET A 265 4.19 -5.49 -6.11
C MET A 265 4.79 -6.35 -5.00
N GLY A 266 4.16 -6.31 -3.82
CA GLY A 266 4.53 -7.13 -2.68
C GLY A 266 3.81 -8.47 -2.71
N PHE A 267 4.47 -9.52 -2.24
CA PHE A 267 3.88 -10.84 -2.05
C PHE A 267 4.37 -11.46 -0.75
N ALA A 268 3.46 -12.02 0.03
CA ALA A 268 3.80 -12.87 1.15
C ALA A 268 4.00 -14.32 0.72
N SER A 269 4.92 -15.01 1.41
CA SER A 269 5.18 -16.45 1.26
C SER A 269 5.55 -17.09 2.59
N GLY A 270 5.99 -18.35 2.56
CA GLY A 270 6.36 -19.09 3.77
C GLY A 270 5.15 -19.57 4.56
N ALA A 271 5.41 -20.32 5.63
CA ALA A 271 4.38 -20.85 6.51
C ALA A 271 3.85 -19.77 7.47
N VAL A 272 2.64 -19.98 8.01
CA VAL A 272 2.15 -19.17 9.14
C VAL A 272 3.16 -19.24 10.28
N GLY A 273 3.48 -18.11 10.91
CA GLY A 273 4.52 -18.05 11.95
C GLY A 273 5.94 -17.82 11.43
N ALA A 274 6.18 -18.10 10.15
CA ALA A 274 7.47 -17.95 9.46
C ALA A 274 7.26 -17.31 8.08
N ARG A 275 6.48 -16.23 8.05
CA ARG A 275 6.15 -15.52 6.80
C ARG A 275 7.39 -14.84 6.25
N GLU A 276 7.55 -14.95 4.96
CA GLU A 276 8.55 -14.24 4.17
C GLU A 276 7.83 -13.21 3.30
N PHE A 277 8.56 -12.20 2.83
CA PHE A 277 8.05 -11.30 1.80
C PHE A 277 8.97 -11.27 0.58
N SER A 278 8.36 -10.99 -0.57
CA SER A 278 9.03 -10.76 -1.84
C SER A 278 8.50 -9.48 -2.48
N VAL A 279 9.35 -8.78 -3.23
CA VAL A 279 8.95 -7.64 -4.04
C VAL A 279 9.34 -7.92 -5.48
N TYR A 280 8.35 -7.88 -6.35
CA TYR A 280 8.49 -7.93 -7.79
C TYR A 280 8.23 -6.54 -8.36
N TYR A 281 8.66 -6.27 -9.60
CA TYR A 281 8.35 -5.02 -10.25
C TYR A 281 8.06 -5.18 -11.74
N LYS A 282 7.22 -4.30 -12.28
CA LYS A 282 7.13 -4.05 -13.72
C LYS A 282 8.04 -2.86 -14.05
N PRO A 283 9.06 -3.03 -14.90
CA PRO A 283 9.88 -1.92 -15.33
C PRO A 283 9.07 -0.99 -16.21
N HIS A 284 9.25 0.32 -16.05
CA HIS A 284 8.78 1.25 -17.07
C HIS A 284 9.60 1.05 -18.35
N ARG A 285 8.92 0.75 -19.45
CA ARG A 285 9.49 0.72 -20.79
C ARG A 285 8.87 1.90 -21.56
N PRO A 286 9.69 2.82 -22.10
CA PRO A 286 9.21 3.90 -22.95
C PRO A 286 8.62 3.36 -24.26
#